data_AF-A0A2W5FDU8-F1
#
_entry.id   AF-A0A2W5FDU8-F1
#
_cell.length_a   1.000
_cell.length_b   1.000
_cell.length_c   1.000
_cell.angle_alpha   90.00
_cell.angle_beta   90.00
_cell.angle_gamma   90.00
#
_symmetry.space_group_name_H-M   'P 1'
#
loop_
_entity.id
_entity.type
_entity.pdbx_description
1 polymer ?
#
loop_
_entity_poly.entity_id
_entity_poly.type
_entity_poly.pdbx_seq_one_letter_code
_entity_poly.pdbx_strand_id
1 'polypeptide(L)'
;MFKSSLLAAAVLALALPAAQAGTVFDNLASSRDGSDPLLSYGPLADSFHTGSDAGYVLSSITALLKSGSADVVGDIRVSLLADNANTPGSVLATLGTLSSAAVSTADFASYVFTPANGVQLAADTTYWIAIEALSPNAVEWSWSGDLGATGVAGGYNYNALMGVSSNAAFAPYQMAVSVQAVPEPASVALLLGGLGLVGLWRNGRRGGTPAP
;
A
#
# COMPACT_ATOMS: atom_id res chain seq x y z
N MET A 1 -39.72 38.25 -5.47
CA MET A 1 -38.29 38.61 -5.27
C MET A 1 -37.54 37.37 -4.83
N PHE A 2 -36.54 37.00 -5.62
CA PHE A 2 -35.70 35.80 -5.55
C PHE A 2 -34.86 35.74 -4.26
N LYS A 3 -35.22 34.88 -3.30
CA LYS A 3 -34.39 34.63 -2.11
C LYS A 3 -34.60 33.20 -1.56
N SER A 4 -34.28 32.15 -2.32
CA SER A 4 -34.23 30.79 -1.73
C SER A 4 -33.31 29.79 -2.47
N SER A 5 -32.88 30.06 -3.70
CA SER A 5 -32.15 29.07 -4.51
C SER A 5 -30.64 28.97 -4.22
N LEU A 6 -30.08 29.82 -3.35
CA LEU A 6 -28.64 29.89 -3.11
C LEU A 6 -28.12 28.97 -1.99
N LEU A 7 -28.99 28.40 -1.15
CA LEU A 7 -28.56 27.58 -0.02
C LEU A 7 -28.29 26.10 -0.39
N ALA A 8 -28.96 25.58 -1.41
CA ALA A 8 -28.82 24.17 -1.83
C ALA A 8 -27.51 23.89 -2.58
N ALA A 9 -26.94 24.88 -3.27
CA ALA A 9 -25.67 24.75 -4.00
C ALA A 9 -24.45 24.84 -3.06
N ALA A 10 -24.56 25.52 -1.92
CA ALA A 10 -23.44 25.73 -1.00
C ALA A 10 -23.12 24.51 -0.12
N VAL A 11 -24.09 23.63 0.15
CA VAL A 11 -23.88 22.40 0.93
C VAL A 11 -23.28 21.26 0.08
N LEU A 12 -23.48 21.30 -1.24
CA LEU A 12 -23.01 20.25 -2.15
C LEU A 12 -21.50 20.31 -2.47
N ALA A 13 -20.86 21.45 -2.23
CA ALA A 13 -19.44 21.66 -2.53
C ALA A 13 -18.48 21.23 -1.39
N LEU A 14 -18.99 20.89 -0.21
CA LEU A 14 -18.17 20.61 1.00
C LEU A 14 -17.96 19.12 1.29
N ALA A 15 -18.49 18.21 0.49
CA ALA A 15 -18.41 16.77 0.71
C ALA A 15 -17.53 16.04 -0.32
N LEU A 16 -16.52 16.69 -0.88
CA LEU A 16 -15.46 15.98 -1.62
C LEU A 16 -14.55 15.32 -0.56
N PRO A 17 -14.54 13.99 -0.45
CA PRO A 17 -13.64 13.36 0.50
C PRO A 17 -12.21 13.57 -0.02
N ALA A 18 -11.33 14.11 0.84
CA ALA A 18 -9.94 14.35 0.49
C ALA A 18 -9.20 13.02 0.46
N ALA A 19 -8.36 12.81 -0.57
CA ALA A 19 -7.48 11.65 -0.59
C ALA A 19 -6.48 11.76 0.55
N GLN A 20 -6.47 10.75 1.44
CA GLN A 20 -5.58 10.70 2.59
C GLN A 20 -4.39 9.79 2.28
N ALA A 21 -3.19 10.26 2.60
CA ALA A 21 -2.00 9.41 2.60
C ALA A 21 -2.11 8.42 3.77
N GLY A 22 -1.81 7.16 3.51
CA GLY A 22 -1.86 6.07 4.48
C GLY A 22 -0.65 5.15 4.34
N THR A 23 -0.46 4.33 5.37
CA THR A 23 0.58 3.29 5.40
C THR A 23 -0.13 1.98 5.70
N VAL A 24 0.02 0.99 4.82
CA VAL A 24 -0.61 -0.33 4.96
C VAL A 24 0.34 -1.37 5.54
N PHE A 25 1.64 -1.09 5.51
CA PHE A 25 2.69 -1.91 6.08
C PHE A 25 3.86 -1.02 6.49
N ASP A 26 4.40 -1.17 7.69
CA ASP A 26 5.64 -0.49 8.13
C ASP A 26 6.23 -1.15 9.36
N ASN A 27 7.42 -1.73 9.18
CA ASN A 27 8.27 -2.29 10.23
C ASN A 27 9.72 -1.74 10.16
N LEU A 28 9.93 -0.58 9.53
CA LEU A 28 11.27 0.02 9.40
C LEU A 28 11.86 0.47 10.74
N ALA A 29 10.99 0.78 11.72
CA ALA A 29 11.40 1.18 13.06
C ALA A 29 11.66 -0.03 14.00
N SER A 30 11.32 -1.25 13.58
CA SER A 30 11.53 -2.46 14.37
C SER A 30 13.02 -2.81 14.46
N SER A 31 13.41 -3.49 15.55
CA SER A 31 14.79 -3.96 15.70
C SER A 31 15.14 -4.97 14.62
N ARG A 32 16.27 -4.76 13.95
CA ARG A 32 16.81 -5.71 12.99
C ARG A 32 17.30 -6.96 13.72
N ASP A 33 16.83 -8.12 13.30
CA ASP A 33 17.28 -9.41 13.81
C ASP A 33 18.29 -10.08 12.85
N GLY A 34 18.22 -9.77 11.55
CA GLY A 34 19.18 -10.23 10.55
C GLY A 34 18.92 -9.68 9.15
N SER A 35 19.51 -10.34 8.15
CA SER A 35 19.32 -10.03 6.74
C SER A 35 19.51 -11.26 5.86
N ASP A 36 18.91 -11.22 4.66
CA ASP A 36 19.08 -12.24 3.64
C ASP A 36 19.70 -11.65 2.35
N PRO A 37 20.66 -12.35 1.71
CA PRO A 37 21.30 -11.89 0.48
C PRO A 37 20.40 -12.10 -0.74
N LEU A 38 20.18 -11.04 -1.52
CA LEU A 38 19.33 -11.08 -2.72
C LEU A 38 19.87 -12.05 -3.78
N LEU A 39 21.18 -12.17 -3.93
CA LEU A 39 21.76 -13.02 -4.98
C LEU A 39 21.57 -14.52 -4.69
N SER A 40 21.74 -14.93 -3.42
CA SER A 40 21.76 -16.35 -3.06
C SER A 40 20.39 -16.87 -2.63
N TYR A 41 19.54 -16.01 -2.07
CA TYR A 41 18.22 -16.37 -1.54
C TYR A 41 17.10 -15.82 -2.42
N GLY A 42 17.41 -14.93 -3.36
CA GLY A 42 16.41 -14.21 -4.14
C GLY A 42 15.75 -15.01 -5.27
N PRO A 43 14.61 -14.53 -5.80
CA PRO A 43 13.95 -13.28 -5.39
C PRO A 43 13.42 -13.37 -3.95
N LEU A 44 13.59 -12.27 -3.21
CA LEU A 44 13.01 -12.13 -1.87
C LEU A 44 11.71 -11.37 -2.01
N ALA A 45 10.67 -11.76 -1.30
CA ALA A 45 9.43 -11.02 -1.30
C ALA A 45 8.75 -10.99 0.07
N ASP A 46 8.02 -9.91 0.32
CA ASP A 46 7.17 -9.77 1.49
C ASP A 46 5.79 -9.30 1.08
N SER A 47 4.77 -9.83 1.75
CA SER A 47 3.39 -9.51 1.44
C SER A 47 2.89 -8.34 2.27
N PHE A 48 1.93 -7.61 1.72
CA PHE A 48 1.13 -6.64 2.45
C PHE A 48 -0.33 -6.77 2.02
N HIS A 49 -1.23 -6.37 2.91
CA HIS A 49 -2.66 -6.41 2.66
C HIS A 49 -3.23 -4.99 2.69
N THR A 50 -3.98 -4.61 1.65
CA THR A 50 -4.68 -3.32 1.64
C THR A 50 -5.88 -3.36 2.57
N GLY A 51 -6.25 -2.24 3.18
CA GLY A 51 -7.47 -2.16 3.99
C GLY A 51 -8.76 -2.21 3.17
N SER A 52 -9.89 -1.93 3.84
CA SER A 52 -11.24 -2.02 3.26
C SER A 52 -11.71 -0.76 2.52
N ASP A 53 -10.89 0.29 2.42
CA ASP A 53 -11.29 1.51 1.70
C ASP A 53 -11.46 1.21 0.20
N ALA A 54 -12.33 1.95 -0.48
CA ALA A 54 -12.79 1.65 -1.85
C ALA A 54 -11.69 1.53 -2.94
N GLY A 55 -10.45 1.87 -2.62
CA GLY A 55 -9.27 1.61 -3.42
C GLY A 55 -8.05 2.35 -2.89
N TYR A 56 -6.88 1.96 -3.36
CA TYR A 56 -5.62 2.61 -2.99
C TYR A 56 -4.78 2.90 -4.22
N VAL A 57 -3.96 3.94 -4.16
CA VAL A 57 -2.87 4.17 -5.10
C VAL A 57 -1.56 3.94 -4.37
N LEU A 58 -0.72 3.04 -4.88
CA LEU A 58 0.64 2.87 -4.34
C LEU A 58 1.45 4.13 -4.59
N SER A 59 1.93 4.74 -3.50
CA SER A 59 2.74 5.95 -3.53
C SER A 59 4.22 5.61 -3.56
N SER A 60 4.67 4.72 -2.67
CA SER A 60 6.07 4.32 -2.59
C SER A 60 6.25 3.06 -1.77
N ILE A 61 7.33 2.36 -2.05
CA ILE A 61 7.92 1.34 -1.19
C ILE A 61 9.23 1.87 -0.64
N THR A 62 9.48 1.63 0.65
CA THR A 62 10.80 1.84 1.24
C THR A 62 11.33 0.50 1.72
N ALA A 63 12.54 0.11 1.32
CA ALA A 63 13.19 -1.12 1.76
C ALA A 63 14.46 -0.80 2.54
N LEU A 64 14.72 -1.56 3.61
CA LEU A 64 15.94 -1.42 4.42
C LEU A 64 17.04 -2.35 3.89
N LEU A 65 18.01 -1.79 3.16
CA LEU A 65 19.01 -2.54 2.42
C LEU A 65 20.44 -2.18 2.84
N LYS A 66 21.36 -3.12 2.65
CA LYS A 66 22.81 -2.91 2.76
C LYS A 66 23.51 -3.67 1.64
N SER A 67 24.68 -3.20 1.20
CA SER A 67 25.60 -4.00 0.41
C SER A 67 26.71 -4.56 1.28
N GLY A 68 26.94 -5.88 1.20
CA GLY A 68 28.05 -6.56 1.85
C GLY A 68 29.42 -6.27 1.22
N SER A 69 29.47 -5.67 0.03
CA SER A 69 30.71 -5.35 -0.68
C SER A 69 30.54 -4.14 -1.60
N ALA A 70 31.55 -3.27 -1.65
CA ALA A 70 31.64 -2.18 -2.64
C ALA A 70 32.16 -2.67 -4.00
N ASP A 71 32.80 -3.84 -4.04
CA ASP A 71 33.50 -4.35 -5.23
C ASP A 71 32.61 -5.24 -6.10
N VAL A 72 31.51 -5.77 -5.54
CA VAL A 72 30.54 -6.60 -6.26
C VAL A 72 29.32 -5.74 -6.62
N VAL A 73 29.40 -5.13 -7.80
CA VAL A 73 28.38 -4.21 -8.31
C VAL A 73 27.43 -4.91 -9.29
N GLY A 74 26.14 -4.82 -9.01
CA GLY A 74 25.07 -5.31 -9.87
C GLY A 74 23.73 -4.69 -9.49
N ASP A 75 22.84 -4.58 -10.47
CA ASP A 75 21.55 -3.93 -10.25
C ASP A 75 20.54 -4.87 -9.58
N ILE A 76 19.62 -4.27 -8.83
CA ILE A 76 18.42 -4.91 -8.28
C ILE A 76 17.17 -4.34 -8.93
N ARG A 77 16.11 -5.13 -8.98
CA ARG A 77 14.76 -4.69 -9.41
C ARG A 77 13.77 -4.88 -8.28
N VAL A 78 12.89 -3.89 -8.11
CA VAL A 78 11.76 -3.95 -7.19
C VAL A 78 10.47 -4.02 -7.99
N SER A 79 9.64 -5.01 -7.69
CA SER A 79 8.39 -5.27 -8.41
C SER A 79 7.22 -5.46 -7.45
N LEU A 80 6.04 -4.99 -7.88
CA LEU A 80 4.76 -5.33 -7.28
C LEU A 80 4.21 -6.57 -7.99
N LEU A 81 3.84 -7.59 -7.21
CA LEU A 81 3.26 -8.84 -7.69
C LEU A 81 1.84 -9.01 -7.10
N ALA A 82 0.99 -9.69 -7.86
CA ALA A 82 -0.30 -10.16 -7.37
C ALA A 82 -0.10 -11.27 -6.33
N ASP A 83 -1.09 -11.49 -5.46
CA ASP A 83 -1.15 -12.72 -4.67
C ASP A 83 -1.68 -13.90 -5.50
N ASN A 84 -1.16 -15.08 -5.22
CA ASN A 84 -1.66 -16.36 -5.70
C ASN A 84 -1.76 -17.36 -4.53
N ALA A 85 -2.79 -17.20 -3.71
CA ALA A 85 -3.05 -18.04 -2.53
C ALA A 85 -1.91 -18.01 -1.51
N ASN A 86 -1.58 -16.80 -1.04
CA ASN A 86 -0.46 -16.51 -0.13
C ASN A 86 0.91 -16.81 -0.74
N THR A 87 1.04 -16.75 -2.06
CA THR A 87 2.33 -16.87 -2.74
C THR A 87 2.52 -15.76 -3.77
N PRO A 88 3.76 -15.32 -4.05
CA PRO A 88 4.00 -14.35 -5.11
C PRO A 88 3.46 -14.85 -6.46
N GLY A 89 2.58 -14.07 -7.07
CA GLY A 89 1.94 -14.34 -8.35
C GLY A 89 2.59 -13.59 -9.52
N SER A 90 1.78 -13.21 -10.52
CA SER A 90 2.26 -12.46 -11.68
C SER A 90 2.72 -11.05 -11.31
N VAL A 91 3.76 -10.55 -11.98
CA VAL A 91 4.20 -9.15 -11.87
C VAL A 91 3.12 -8.21 -12.39
N LEU A 92 2.71 -7.26 -11.56
CA LEU A 92 1.75 -6.21 -11.88
C LEU A 92 2.45 -4.92 -12.32
N ALA A 93 3.56 -4.57 -11.68
CA ALA A 93 4.34 -3.38 -11.99
C ALA A 93 5.81 -3.53 -11.59
N THR A 94 6.71 -2.88 -12.33
CA THR A 94 8.09 -2.64 -11.87
C THR A 94 8.14 -1.26 -11.23
N LEU A 95 8.56 -1.21 -9.96
CA LEU A 95 8.57 0.01 -9.15
C LEU A 95 9.88 0.79 -9.29
N GLY A 96 10.96 0.09 -9.65
CA GLY A 96 12.25 0.72 -9.95
C GLY A 96 13.39 -0.28 -10.02
N THR A 97 14.55 0.26 -10.36
CA THR A 97 15.84 -0.42 -10.31
C THR A 97 16.81 0.41 -9.49
N LEU A 98 17.71 -0.26 -8.77
CA LEU A 98 18.76 0.39 -7.99
C LEU A 98 20.08 -0.32 -8.25
N SER A 99 21.14 0.44 -8.51
CA SER A 99 22.47 -0.13 -8.60
C SER A 99 23.01 -0.44 -7.21
N SER A 100 23.59 -1.62 -6.98
CA SER A 100 24.18 -1.94 -5.67
C SER A 100 25.33 -1.00 -5.29
N ALA A 101 25.96 -0.31 -6.24
CA ALA A 101 26.95 0.73 -5.96
C ALA A 101 26.37 1.95 -5.22
N ALA A 102 25.06 2.18 -5.32
CA ALA A 102 24.35 3.20 -4.55
C ALA A 102 23.87 2.70 -3.18
N VAL A 103 23.99 1.40 -2.91
CA VAL A 103 23.61 0.80 -1.63
C VAL A 103 24.76 0.93 -0.63
N SER A 104 24.44 1.40 0.57
CA SER A 104 25.39 1.66 1.64
C SER A 104 26.10 0.36 2.05
N THR A 105 27.41 0.44 2.19
CA THR A 105 28.25 -0.64 2.73
C THR A 105 28.52 -0.48 4.23
N ALA A 106 28.30 0.72 4.78
CA ALA A 106 28.61 1.04 6.17
C ALA A 106 27.59 0.41 7.13
N ASP A 107 26.31 0.62 6.86
CA ASP A 107 25.18 0.03 7.58
C ASP A 107 23.95 -0.02 6.65
N PHE A 108 22.88 -0.66 7.12
CA PHE A 108 21.59 -0.67 6.46
C PHE A 108 20.99 0.74 6.40
N ALA A 109 20.43 1.06 5.25
CA ALA A 109 19.79 2.34 4.98
C ALA A 109 18.48 2.14 4.22
N SER A 110 17.57 3.11 4.36
CA SER A 110 16.27 3.10 3.70
C SER A 110 16.39 3.57 2.25
N TYR A 111 15.89 2.76 1.32
CA TYR A 111 15.85 3.06 -0.11
C TYR A 111 14.40 3.15 -0.57
N VAL A 112 14.03 4.28 -1.15
CA VAL A 112 12.66 4.57 -1.60
C VAL A 112 12.52 4.27 -3.08
N PHE A 113 11.46 3.53 -3.43
CA PHE A 113 11.06 3.18 -4.78
C PHE A 113 9.66 3.74 -5.03
N THR A 114 9.59 4.70 -5.94
CA THR A 114 8.33 5.36 -6.31
C THR A 114 7.93 4.88 -7.71
N PRO A 115 6.71 4.33 -7.88
CA PRO A 115 6.21 3.96 -9.19
C PRO A 115 6.19 5.18 -10.12
N ALA A 116 6.65 5.02 -11.37
CA ALA A 116 6.65 6.12 -12.34
C ALA A 116 5.23 6.67 -12.62
N ASN A 117 4.22 5.81 -12.54
CA ASN A 117 2.80 6.16 -12.56
C ASN A 117 2.15 5.50 -11.34
N GLY A 118 1.20 6.18 -10.70
CA GLY A 118 0.48 5.61 -9.55
C GLY A 118 -0.15 4.26 -9.90
N VAL A 119 0.13 3.24 -9.09
CA VAL A 119 -0.40 1.88 -9.30
C VAL A 119 -1.67 1.72 -8.48
N GLN A 120 -2.79 1.43 -9.16
CA GLN A 120 -4.06 1.17 -8.49
C GLN A 120 -4.02 -0.20 -7.81
N LEU A 121 -4.39 -0.23 -6.53
CA LEU A 121 -4.56 -1.43 -5.74
C LEU A 121 -6.04 -1.54 -5.37
N ALA A 122 -6.57 -2.75 -5.47
CA ALA A 122 -7.91 -3.06 -5.01
C ALA A 122 -7.96 -3.03 -3.49
N ALA A 123 -9.15 -2.77 -2.94
CA ALA A 123 -9.44 -2.93 -1.53
C ALA A 123 -9.31 -4.40 -1.09
N ASP A 124 -9.02 -4.65 0.18
CA ASP A 124 -9.08 -5.99 0.81
C ASP A 124 -8.30 -7.06 0.02
N THR A 125 -7.18 -6.66 -0.57
CA THR A 125 -6.38 -7.49 -1.47
C THR A 125 -4.94 -7.60 -0.98
N THR A 126 -4.40 -8.81 -1.01
CA THR A 126 -3.00 -9.08 -0.73
C THR A 126 -2.16 -8.86 -1.98
N TYR A 127 -1.01 -8.22 -1.80
CA TYR A 127 0.01 -8.02 -2.81
C TYR A 127 1.38 -8.36 -2.25
N TRP A 128 2.37 -8.47 -3.14
CA TRP A 128 3.74 -8.80 -2.78
C TRP A 128 4.71 -7.76 -3.33
N ILE A 129 5.66 -7.36 -2.50
CA ILE A 129 6.83 -6.61 -2.92
C ILE A 129 7.97 -7.59 -3.08
N ALA A 130 8.47 -7.75 -4.30
CA ALA A 130 9.62 -8.58 -4.59
C ALA A 130 10.85 -7.72 -4.91
N ILE A 131 11.99 -8.09 -4.35
CA ILE A 131 13.31 -7.56 -4.69
C ILE A 131 14.16 -8.70 -5.23
N GLU A 132 14.71 -8.51 -6.42
CA GLU A 132 15.56 -9.50 -7.08
C GLU A 132 16.86 -8.89 -7.56
N ALA A 133 17.93 -9.70 -7.57
CA ALA A 133 19.18 -9.35 -8.22
C ALA A 133 19.08 -9.57 -9.74
N LEU A 134 19.40 -8.54 -10.54
CA LEU A 134 19.48 -8.65 -12.01
C LEU A 134 20.86 -9.11 -12.49
N SER A 135 21.86 -8.98 -11.63
CA SER A 135 23.25 -9.35 -11.87
C SER A 135 23.93 -9.63 -10.51
N PRO A 136 25.08 -10.32 -10.50
CA PRO A 136 25.80 -10.58 -9.25
C PRO A 136 26.01 -9.30 -8.43
N ASN A 137 25.49 -9.29 -7.21
CA ASN A 137 25.65 -8.21 -6.24
C ASN A 137 25.77 -8.79 -4.82
N ALA A 138 26.14 -7.94 -3.87
CA ALA A 138 26.20 -8.28 -2.45
C ALA A 138 25.08 -7.62 -1.64
N VAL A 139 23.94 -7.30 -2.27
CA VAL A 139 22.85 -6.60 -1.59
C VAL A 139 22.07 -7.58 -0.72
N GLU A 140 21.75 -7.13 0.49
CA GLU A 140 20.98 -7.86 1.48
C GLU A 140 19.77 -7.04 1.91
N TRP A 141 18.66 -7.73 2.18
CA TRP A 141 17.44 -7.15 2.73
C TRP A 141 17.31 -7.54 4.20
N SER A 142 17.17 -6.52 5.06
CA SER A 142 16.97 -6.69 6.50
C SER A 142 15.64 -7.37 6.82
N TRP A 143 15.56 -8.11 7.92
CA TRP A 143 14.32 -8.66 8.46
C TRP A 143 14.25 -8.48 9.99
N SER A 144 13.02 -8.55 10.52
CA SER A 144 12.72 -8.37 11.95
C SER A 144 11.61 -9.30 12.37
N GLY A 145 11.76 -10.02 13.48
CA GLY A 145 10.74 -10.87 14.07
C GLY A 145 9.63 -10.11 14.82
N ASP A 146 9.65 -8.77 14.79
CA ASP A 146 8.60 -7.94 15.39
C ASP A 146 7.31 -7.98 14.57
N LEU A 147 6.32 -8.71 15.09
CA LEU A 147 4.99 -8.82 14.48
C LEU A 147 4.03 -7.70 14.89
N GLY A 148 4.42 -6.83 15.82
CA GLY A 148 3.58 -5.75 16.35
C GLY A 148 3.50 -4.51 15.45
N ALA A 149 4.37 -4.44 14.44
CA ALA A 149 4.43 -3.39 13.45
C ALA A 149 3.19 -3.37 12.53
N THR A 150 2.91 -2.21 11.92
CA THR A 150 1.73 -2.02 11.07
C THR A 150 1.77 -2.97 9.87
N GLY A 151 0.67 -3.69 9.64
CA GLY A 151 0.51 -4.57 8.48
C GLY A 151 1.32 -5.85 8.48
N VAL A 152 2.14 -6.11 9.51
CA VAL A 152 3.03 -7.28 9.56
C VAL A 152 2.30 -8.56 9.96
N ALA A 153 1.45 -8.48 10.98
CA ALA A 153 0.77 -9.63 11.55
C ALA A 153 -0.16 -10.30 10.52
N GLY A 154 -0.10 -11.64 10.45
CA GLY A 154 -0.91 -12.41 9.50
C GLY A 154 -0.39 -12.41 8.05
N GLY A 155 0.69 -11.68 7.77
CA GLY A 155 1.37 -11.70 6.48
C GLY A 155 2.30 -12.90 6.28
N TYR A 156 2.89 -12.93 5.09
CA TYR A 156 3.80 -13.94 4.59
C TYR A 156 5.01 -13.32 3.91
N ASN A 157 6.13 -14.04 3.95
CA ASN A 157 7.34 -13.73 3.21
C ASN A 157 7.73 -14.91 2.32
N TYR A 158 8.65 -14.66 1.40
CA TYR A 158 9.15 -15.62 0.43
C TYR A 158 10.64 -15.41 0.20
N ASN A 159 11.36 -16.51 0.11
CA ASN A 159 12.68 -16.56 -0.53
C ASN A 159 12.77 -17.81 -1.42
N ALA A 160 13.63 -17.77 -2.43
CA ALA A 160 13.73 -18.86 -3.40
C ALA A 160 14.27 -20.17 -2.83
N LEU A 161 14.99 -20.11 -1.70
CA LEU A 161 15.60 -21.29 -1.08
C LEU A 161 14.59 -22.09 -0.25
N MET A 162 13.68 -21.40 0.45
CA MET A 162 12.76 -21.97 1.43
C MET A 162 11.29 -21.92 0.98
N GLY A 163 11.00 -21.14 -0.05
CA GLY A 163 9.63 -20.90 -0.50
C GLY A 163 8.90 -19.90 0.39
N VAL A 164 7.57 -20.01 0.41
CA VAL A 164 6.70 -19.14 1.20
C VAL A 164 6.66 -19.59 2.65
N SER A 165 6.68 -18.62 3.55
CA SER A 165 6.49 -18.81 4.98
C SER A 165 5.62 -17.72 5.57
N SER A 166 4.90 -18.02 6.66
CA SER A 166 4.22 -16.97 7.41
C SER A 166 5.23 -16.10 8.15
N ASN A 167 4.90 -14.83 8.35
CA ASN A 167 5.74 -13.90 9.10
C ASN A 167 6.01 -14.37 10.52
N ALA A 168 5.05 -15.07 11.14
CA ALA A 168 5.22 -15.64 12.47
C ALA A 168 6.25 -16.79 12.51
N ALA A 169 6.52 -17.45 11.39
CA ALA A 169 7.47 -18.56 11.31
C ALA A 169 8.87 -18.08 10.90
N PHE A 170 8.96 -17.11 9.98
CA PHE A 170 10.24 -16.75 9.34
C PHE A 170 10.56 -15.25 9.29
N ALA A 171 9.85 -14.42 10.05
CA ALA A 171 10.02 -12.97 10.14
C ALA A 171 9.78 -12.21 8.82
N PRO A 172 9.05 -11.08 8.81
CA PRO A 172 8.93 -10.22 7.64
C PRO A 172 10.26 -9.56 7.26
N TYR A 173 10.39 -9.20 5.98
CA TYR A 173 11.44 -8.28 5.56
C TYR A 173 11.10 -6.85 6.00
N GLN A 174 12.14 -6.03 6.23
CA GLN A 174 11.93 -4.67 6.71
C GLN A 174 11.63 -3.72 5.55
N MET A 175 10.39 -3.26 5.51
CA MET A 175 9.88 -2.32 4.51
C MET A 175 8.74 -1.44 5.03
N ALA A 176 8.44 -0.39 4.28
CA ALA A 176 7.22 0.37 4.42
C ALA A 176 6.51 0.48 3.06
N VAL A 177 5.18 0.33 3.08
CA VAL A 177 4.29 0.46 1.93
C VAL A 177 3.37 1.65 2.17
N SER A 178 3.66 2.74 1.45
CA SER A 178 2.87 3.96 1.52
C SER A 178 1.87 4.01 0.37
N VAL A 179 0.63 4.31 0.70
CA VAL A 179 -0.49 4.39 -0.24
C VAL A 179 -1.23 5.71 -0.08
N GLN A 180 -2.08 6.02 -1.06
CA GLN A 180 -3.08 7.07 -0.97
C GLN A 180 -4.45 6.43 -1.13
N ALA A 181 -5.29 6.53 -0.11
CA ALA A 181 -6.67 6.04 -0.22
C ALA A 181 -7.42 6.85 -1.27
N VAL A 182 -8.12 6.14 -2.17
CA VAL A 182 -8.98 6.77 -3.18
C VAL A 182 -10.33 7.03 -2.54
N PRO A 183 -10.75 8.30 -2.40
CA PRO A 183 -12.02 8.62 -1.78
C PRO A 183 -13.19 8.00 -2.54
N GLU A 184 -14.17 7.45 -1.80
CA GLU A 184 -15.41 6.98 -2.42
C GLU A 184 -16.05 8.10 -3.25
N PRO A 185 -16.50 7.83 -4.48
CA PRO A 185 -17.15 8.84 -5.30
C PRO A 185 -18.31 9.48 -4.53
N ALA A 186 -18.41 10.81 -4.61
CA ALA A 186 -19.51 11.58 -4.01
C ALA A 186 -20.92 11.09 -4.43
N SER A 187 -21.02 10.20 -5.42
CA SER A 187 -22.21 9.45 -5.80
C SER A 187 -22.92 8.77 -4.62
N VAL A 188 -22.20 8.22 -3.64
CA VAL A 188 -22.83 7.63 -2.43
C VAL A 188 -23.44 8.71 -1.56
N ALA A 189 -22.71 9.80 -1.32
CA ALA A 189 -23.22 10.97 -0.60
C ALA A 189 -24.42 11.62 -1.31
N LEU A 190 -24.41 11.66 -2.65
CA LEU A 190 -25.51 12.17 -3.48
C LEU A 190 -26.73 11.25 -3.44
N LEU A 191 -26.54 9.93 -3.45
CA LEU A 191 -27.63 8.97 -3.32
C LEU A 191 -28.32 9.12 -1.96
N LEU A 192 -27.55 9.15 -0.87
CA LEU A 192 -28.07 9.31 0.49
C LEU A 192 -28.70 10.70 0.68
N GLY A 193 -28.05 11.75 0.19
CA GLY A 193 -28.60 13.12 0.21
C GLY A 193 -29.88 13.24 -0.60
N GLY A 194 -29.94 12.60 -1.78
CA GLY A 194 -31.12 12.58 -2.65
C GLY A 194 -32.31 11.87 -2.01
N LEU A 195 -32.08 10.71 -1.37
CA LEU A 195 -33.12 10.00 -0.62
C LEU A 195 -33.65 10.82 0.57
N GLY A 196 -32.76 11.49 1.30
CA GLY A 196 -33.14 12.39 2.40
C GLY A 196 -34.03 13.55 1.94
N LEU A 197 -33.68 14.19 0.82
CA LEU A 197 -34.47 15.29 0.25
C LEU A 197 -35.85 14.82 -0.26
N VAL A 198 -35.95 13.64 -0.86
CA VAL A 198 -37.23 13.05 -1.30
C VAL A 198 -38.13 12.71 -0.10
N GLY A 199 -37.54 12.22 1.00
CA GLY A 199 -38.26 11.94 2.25
C GLY A 199 -38.86 13.20 2.88
N LEU A 200 -38.08 14.28 2.95
CA LEU A 200 -38.54 15.58 3.46
C LEU A 200 -39.65 16.19 2.59
N TRP A 201 -39.54 16.06 1.27
CA TRP A 201 -40.55 16.54 0.33
C TRP A 201 -41.88 15.77 0.42
N ARG A 202 -41.83 14.46 0.68
CA ARG A 202 -43.03 13.64 0.90
C ARG A 202 -43.75 13.96 2.21
N ASN A 203 -43.01 14.25 3.28
CA ASN A 203 -43.61 14.61 4.58
C ASN A 203 -44.23 16.01 4.58
N GLY A 204 -43.64 16.98 3.86
CA GLY A 204 -44.21 18.34 3.76
C GLY A 204 -45.56 18.42 3.06
N ARG A 205 -45.92 17.44 2.22
CA ARG A 205 -47.20 17.41 1.49
C ARG A 205 -48.37 16.82 2.27
N ARG A 206 -48.13 16.18 3.42
CA ARG A 206 -49.18 15.53 4.23
C ARG A 206 -49.78 16.42 5.34
N GLY A 207 -49.27 17.64 5.53
CA GLY A 207 -49.71 18.55 6.60
C GLY A 207 -50.83 19.53 6.24
N GLY A 208 -51.41 19.46 5.04
CA GLY A 208 -52.50 20.36 4.62
C GLY A 208 -53.89 19.78 4.93
N THR A 209 -54.39 19.96 6.15
CA THR A 209 -55.81 19.75 6.47
C THR A 209 -56.65 20.84 5.82
N PRO A 210 -57.71 20.53 5.04
CA PRO A 210 -58.67 21.53 4.59
C PRO A 210 -59.52 21.98 5.79
N ALA A 211 -59.57 23.28 6.04
CA ALA A 211 -60.49 23.85 7.02
C ALA A 211 -61.92 23.91 6.44
N PRO A 212 -62.96 23.62 7.24
CA PRO A 212 -64.36 23.73 6.83
C PRO A 212 -64.84 25.17 6.66
#